data_AF-A0A7I8KXE1-F1
#
_entry.id   AF-A0A7I8KXE1-F1
#
_cell.length_a   1.000
_cell.length_b   1.000
_cell.length_c   1.000
_cell.angle_alpha   90.00
_cell.angle_beta   90.00
_cell.angle_gamma   90.00
#
_symmetry.space_group_name_H-M   'P 1'
#
loop_
_entity.id
_entity.type
_entity.pdbx_description
1 polymer ?
#
loop_
_entity_poly.entity_id
_entity_poly.type
_entity_poly.pdbx_seq_one_letter_code
_entity_poly.pdbx_strand_id
1 'polypeptide(L)'
;MAMRDVFLESFLFNPPYLSAPLHRIKNHKLKQSFQITKAVTKTVVALATDRFGDSSEAASFEIISRWAPSLFVNPSDTICAEYIDYFGVREFMAEHKLEFIWRTSARVCISARTLAIWREETEALHLLPSADLHVSSCASSGRRAAHSIQQWWRSDLAETCSRHRYHSE
;
A
#
# COMPACT_ATOMS: atom_id res chain seq x y z
N MET A 1 -7.70 -6.82 -14.25
CA MET A 1 -9.15 -6.62 -14.02
C MET A 1 -9.41 -5.19 -13.60
N ALA A 2 -8.92 -4.71 -12.45
CA ALA A 2 -9.07 -3.30 -12.05
C ALA A 2 -8.59 -2.29 -13.11
N MET A 3 -7.38 -2.45 -13.67
CA MET A 3 -6.85 -1.61 -14.76
C MET A 3 -7.68 -1.62 -16.07
N ARG A 4 -8.65 -2.54 -16.19
CA ARG A 4 -9.60 -2.60 -17.32
C ARG A 4 -10.99 -2.12 -16.91
N ASP A 5 -11.07 -1.33 -15.83
CA ASP A 5 -12.31 -0.82 -15.25
C ASP A 5 -13.30 -1.93 -14.81
N VAL A 6 -12.76 -3.10 -14.43
CA VAL A 6 -13.54 -4.23 -13.88
C VAL A 6 -13.15 -4.43 -12.41
N PHE A 7 -14.05 -4.02 -11.51
CA PHE A 7 -13.87 -4.06 -10.06
C PHE A 7 -14.45 -5.34 -9.46
N LEU A 8 -13.57 -6.29 -9.14
CA LEU A 8 -13.98 -7.50 -8.44
C LEU A 8 -13.89 -7.30 -6.93
N GLU A 9 -14.90 -7.77 -6.22
CA GLU A 9 -14.77 -8.04 -4.79
C GLU A 9 -13.60 -9.01 -4.59
N SER A 10 -12.62 -8.58 -3.80
CA SER A 10 -11.32 -9.24 -3.70
C SER A 10 -10.87 -9.29 -2.26
N PHE A 11 -10.49 -10.48 -1.82
CA PHE A 11 -9.97 -10.76 -0.49
C PHE A 11 -8.51 -11.16 -0.62
N LEU A 12 -7.60 -10.29 -0.19
CA LEU A 12 -6.16 -10.48 -0.31
C LEU A 12 -5.59 -10.88 1.06
N PHE A 13 -5.23 -12.14 1.21
CA PHE A 13 -4.68 -12.67 2.46
C PHE A 13 -3.15 -12.69 2.43
N ASN A 14 -2.52 -11.89 3.30
CA ASN A 14 -1.08 -11.76 3.45
C ASN A 14 -0.32 -11.60 2.11
N PRO A 15 -0.77 -10.75 1.17
CA PRO A 15 -0.02 -10.56 -0.06
C PRO A 15 1.36 -9.99 0.27
N PRO A 16 2.42 -10.39 -0.45
CA PRO A 16 3.75 -9.87 -0.21
C PRO A 16 3.82 -8.37 -0.51
N TYR A 17 4.44 -7.63 0.41
CA TYR A 17 4.82 -6.24 0.21
C TYR A 17 6.25 -6.18 -0.31
N LEU A 18 6.37 -6.12 -1.64
CA LEU A 18 7.66 -6.10 -2.32
C LEU A 18 8.27 -4.69 -2.27
N SER A 19 8.86 -4.29 -1.15
CA SER A 19 9.68 -3.09 -1.06
C SER A 19 11.13 -3.44 -0.71
N ALA A 20 12.05 -2.47 -0.86
CA ALA A 20 13.35 -2.54 -0.20
C ALA A 20 13.18 -2.96 1.27
N PRO A 21 14.15 -3.65 1.90
CA PRO A 21 13.97 -4.31 3.20
C PRO A 21 13.87 -3.31 4.37
N LEU A 22 12.78 -2.53 4.38
CA LEU A 22 12.43 -1.51 5.37
C LEU A 22 12.08 -2.13 6.73
N HIS A 23 11.72 -3.42 6.76
CA HIS A 23 11.60 -4.18 8.01
C HIS A 23 12.89 -4.15 8.85
N ARG A 24 14.06 -3.89 8.24
CA ARG A 24 15.34 -3.75 8.96
C ARG A 24 15.37 -2.49 9.83
N ILE A 25 14.59 -1.47 9.48
CA ILE A 25 14.46 -0.22 10.24
C ILE A 25 13.42 -0.45 11.35
N LYS A 26 13.88 -0.82 12.53
CA LYS A 26 13.01 -1.09 13.70
C LYS A 26 12.34 0.17 14.27
N ASN A 27 12.92 1.34 14.02
CA ASN A 27 12.39 2.60 14.54
C ASN A 27 11.31 3.14 13.60
N HIS A 28 10.05 3.05 14.03
CA HIS A 28 8.89 3.53 13.28
C HIS A 28 9.03 5.00 12.83
N LYS A 29 9.56 5.90 13.68
CA LYS A 29 9.75 7.31 13.30
C LYS A 29 10.77 7.49 12.18
N LEU A 30 11.86 6.72 12.20
CA LEU A 30 12.89 6.76 11.14
C LEU A 30 12.37 6.15 9.84
N LYS A 31 11.57 5.09 9.94
CA LYS A 31 10.93 4.45 8.80
C LYS A 31 9.91 5.39 8.15
N GLN A 32 9.06 6.02 8.95
CA GLN A 32 8.08 7.00 8.50
C GLN A 32 8.76 8.21 7.85
N SER A 33 9.80 8.78 8.47
CA SER A 33 10.52 9.92 7.89
C SER A 33 11.24 9.58 6.58
N PHE A 34 11.76 8.36 6.46
CA PHE A 34 12.32 7.85 5.21
C PHE A 34 11.27 7.77 4.10
N GLN A 35 10.09 7.19 4.40
CA GLN A 35 9.00 7.07 3.43
C GLN A 35 8.46 8.44 3.00
N ILE A 36 8.32 9.38 3.94
CA ILE A 36 7.92 10.75 3.65
C ILE A 36 8.94 11.42 2.73
N THR A 37 10.23 11.37 3.09
CA THR A 37 11.31 11.95 2.27
C THR A 37 11.28 11.37 0.85
N LYS A 38 11.10 10.06 0.73
CA LYS A 38 11.01 9.39 -0.58
C LYS A 38 9.83 9.89 -1.41
N ALA A 39 8.64 10.04 -0.80
CA ALA A 39 7.46 10.56 -1.47
C ALA A 39 7.64 12.02 -1.93
N VAL A 40 8.26 12.85 -1.08
CA VAL A 40 8.62 14.24 -1.41
C VAL A 40 9.58 14.28 -2.59
N THR A 41 10.66 13.48 -2.59
CA THR A 41 11.60 13.41 -3.70
C THR A 41 10.91 13.00 -5.00
N LYS A 42 10.07 11.95 -4.98
CA LYS A 42 9.30 11.52 -6.15
C LYS A 42 8.39 12.64 -6.68
N THR A 43 7.72 13.36 -5.79
CA THR A 43 6.84 14.48 -6.14
C THR A 43 7.60 15.63 -6.79
N VAL A 44 8.75 16.03 -6.23
CA VAL A 44 9.61 17.07 -6.79
C VAL A 44 10.10 16.68 -8.18
N VAL A 45 10.55 15.44 -8.36
CA VAL A 45 10.97 14.92 -9.67
C VAL A 45 9.81 14.94 -10.68
N ALA A 46 8.62 14.51 -10.27
CA ALA A 46 7.44 14.49 -11.12
C ALA A 46 7.04 15.90 -11.59
N LEU A 47 7.10 16.89 -10.70
CA LEU A 47 6.84 18.28 -11.03
C LEU A 47 7.90 18.86 -11.97
N ALA A 48 9.18 18.55 -11.74
CA ALA A 48 10.28 19.02 -12.58
C ALA A 48 10.30 18.39 -13.98
N THR A 49 9.70 17.20 -14.14
CA THR A 49 9.68 16.44 -15.40
C THR A 49 8.33 16.51 -16.13
N ASP A 50 7.40 17.35 -15.67
CA ASP A 50 6.03 17.49 -16.19
C ASP A 50 5.21 16.19 -16.24
N ARG A 51 5.65 15.14 -15.53
CA ARG A 51 4.89 13.89 -15.39
C ARG A 51 3.57 14.09 -14.66
N PHE A 52 3.45 15.18 -13.91
CA PHE A 52 2.19 15.55 -13.25
C PHE A 52 1.06 15.84 -14.26
N GLY A 53 1.40 16.36 -15.44
CA GLY A 53 0.44 16.65 -16.52
C GLY A 53 0.12 15.44 -17.41
N ASP A 54 0.78 14.30 -17.22
CA ASP A 54 0.55 13.12 -18.05
C ASP A 54 -0.80 12.48 -17.71
N SER A 55 -1.75 12.70 -18.62
CA SER A 55 -3.13 12.18 -18.56
C SER A 55 -3.21 10.65 -18.41
N SER A 56 -2.20 9.91 -18.90
CA SER A 56 -2.16 8.44 -18.81
C SER A 56 -1.87 7.97 -17.37
N GLU A 57 -0.96 8.65 -16.68
CA GLU A 57 -0.62 8.37 -15.28
C GLU A 57 -1.80 8.67 -14.36
N ALA A 58 -2.43 9.83 -14.58
CA ALA A 58 -3.62 10.25 -13.83
C ALA A 58 -4.78 9.27 -14.02
N ALA A 59 -5.07 8.86 -15.26
CA ALA A 59 -6.16 7.93 -15.56
C ALA A 59 -5.93 6.55 -14.92
N SER A 60 -4.69 6.02 -14.98
CA SER A 60 -4.37 4.72 -14.38
C SER A 60 -4.55 4.73 -12.86
N PHE A 61 -4.09 5.80 -12.21
CA PHE A 61 -4.27 5.99 -10.77
C PHE A 61 -5.75 6.11 -10.40
N GLU A 62 -6.53 6.89 -11.15
CA GLU A 62 -7.96 7.07 -10.91
C GLU A 62 -8.73 5.75 -11.05
N ILE A 63 -8.46 4.99 -12.10
CA ILE A 63 -9.05 3.66 -12.32
C ILE A 63 -8.75 2.74 -11.14
N ILE A 64 -7.49 2.63 -10.70
CA ILE A 64 -7.15 1.74 -9.57
C ILE A 64 -7.71 2.26 -8.24
N SER A 65 -7.80 3.58 -8.05
CA SER A 65 -8.30 4.18 -6.81
C SER A 65 -9.76 3.80 -6.53
N ARG A 66 -10.53 3.49 -7.57
CA ARG A 66 -11.91 2.99 -7.46
C ARG A 66 -11.99 1.53 -7.00
N TRP A 67 -10.89 0.78 -7.05
CA TRP A 67 -10.83 -0.60 -6.54
C TRP A 67 -10.34 -0.63 -5.09
N ALA A 68 -11.23 -1.03 -4.17
CA ALA A 68 -10.91 -1.18 -2.75
C ALA A 68 -11.04 -2.65 -2.31
N PRO A 69 -9.99 -3.48 -2.49
CA PRO A 69 -10.00 -4.86 -2.00
C PRO A 69 -9.98 -4.91 -0.47
N SER A 70 -10.50 -5.99 0.11
CA SER A 70 -10.30 -6.33 1.51
C SER A 70 -8.92 -6.95 1.68
N LEU A 71 -8.02 -6.23 2.34
CA LEU A 71 -6.62 -6.58 2.50
C LEU A 71 -6.34 -7.04 3.93
N PHE A 72 -6.03 -8.32 4.11
CA PHE A 72 -5.78 -8.94 5.40
C PHE A 72 -4.28 -9.07 5.65
N VAL A 73 -3.82 -8.50 6.76
CA VAL A 73 -2.40 -8.47 7.13
C VAL A 73 -2.18 -8.75 8.61
N ASN A 74 -1.04 -9.36 8.92
CA ASN A 74 -0.62 -9.59 10.30
C ASN A 74 0.62 -8.74 10.64
N PRO A 75 0.62 -7.95 11.73
CA PRO A 75 1.79 -7.18 12.17
C PRO A 75 3.04 -8.03 12.45
N SER A 76 2.86 -9.31 12.83
CA SER A 76 3.94 -10.26 13.08
C SER A 76 4.49 -10.91 11.78
N ASP A 77 3.89 -10.63 10.63
CA ASP A 77 4.34 -11.11 9.33
C ASP A 77 5.16 -10.05 8.60
N THR A 78 6.49 -10.19 8.62
CA THR A 78 7.39 -9.25 7.94
C THR A 78 7.20 -9.20 6.41
N ILE A 79 6.44 -10.13 5.82
CA ILE A 79 6.18 -10.17 4.37
C ILE A 79 5.06 -9.18 4.00
N CYS A 80 4.01 -9.05 4.83
CA CYS A 80 2.86 -8.20 4.55
C CYS A 80 2.64 -7.04 5.55
N ALA A 81 3.31 -7.04 6.70
CA ALA A 81 3.11 -6.01 7.74
C ALA A 81 3.40 -4.58 7.25
N GLU A 82 4.22 -4.44 6.21
CA GLU A 82 4.55 -3.16 5.59
C GLU A 82 3.33 -2.41 5.03
N TYR A 83 2.22 -3.08 4.72
CA TYR A 83 0.98 -2.41 4.35
C TYR A 83 0.42 -1.53 5.48
N ILE A 84 0.67 -1.90 6.74
CA ILE A 84 0.24 -1.11 7.91
C ILE A 84 0.97 0.24 7.90
N ASP A 85 2.30 0.21 7.73
CA ASP A 85 3.11 1.43 7.67
C ASP A 85 2.80 2.25 6.40
N TYR A 86 2.56 1.59 5.26
CA TYR A 86 2.18 2.22 4.00
C TYR A 86 0.90 3.07 4.16
N PHE A 87 -0.16 2.49 4.70
CA PHE A 87 -1.41 3.21 4.92
C PHE A 87 -1.32 4.21 6.08
N GLY A 88 -0.50 3.93 7.10
CA GLY A 88 -0.21 4.90 8.17
C GLY A 88 0.51 6.16 7.67
N VAL A 89 1.45 6.03 6.72
CA VAL A 89 2.09 7.20 6.07
C VAL A 89 1.08 8.02 5.27
N ARG A 90 0.16 7.36 4.55
CA ARG A 90 -0.93 8.03 3.82
C ARG A 90 -1.80 8.86 4.76
N GLU A 91 -2.26 8.24 5.86
CA GLU A 91 -3.11 8.89 6.86
C GLU A 91 -2.39 10.07 7.51
N PHE A 92 -1.14 9.88 7.93
CA PHE A 92 -0.29 10.94 8.46
C PHE A 92 -0.18 12.12 7.49
N MET A 93 0.07 11.86 6.19
CA MET A 93 0.15 12.93 5.20
C MET A 93 -1.20 13.64 5.00
N ALA A 94 -2.32 12.92 5.03
CA ALA A 94 -3.64 13.53 4.95
C ALA A 94 -3.91 14.47 6.14
N GLU A 95 -3.64 14.02 7.37
CA GLU A 95 -3.79 14.82 8.60
C GLU A 95 -2.94 16.10 8.57
N HIS A 96 -1.76 16.03 7.95
CA HIS A 96 -0.83 17.17 7.84
C HIS A 96 -1.00 18.00 6.57
N LYS A 97 -2.10 17.82 5.81
CA LYS A 97 -2.39 18.53 4.55
C LYS A 97 -1.32 18.32 3.47
N LEU A 98 -0.64 17.18 3.49
CA LEU A 98 0.37 16.74 2.52
C LEU A 98 -0.19 15.66 1.56
N GLU A 99 -1.52 15.53 1.45
CA GLU A 99 -2.18 14.54 0.59
C GLU A 99 -1.75 14.65 -0.89
N PHE A 100 -1.49 15.87 -1.37
CA PHE A 100 -0.96 16.12 -2.71
C PHE A 100 0.38 15.38 -2.96
N ILE A 101 1.27 15.37 -1.97
CA ILE A 101 2.58 14.69 -2.05
C ILE A 101 2.36 13.18 -2.13
N TRP A 102 1.49 12.66 -1.26
CA TRP A 102 1.11 11.25 -1.30
C TRP A 102 0.57 10.85 -2.67
N ARG A 103 -0.48 11.52 -3.15
CA ARG A 103 -1.16 11.22 -4.41
C ARG A 103 -0.22 11.32 -5.59
N THR A 104 0.61 12.37 -5.65
CA THR A 104 1.59 12.52 -6.73
C THR A 104 2.61 11.39 -6.71
N SER A 105 3.17 11.06 -5.55
CA SER A 105 4.12 9.95 -5.44
C SER A 105 3.50 8.59 -5.81
N ALA A 106 2.24 8.36 -5.43
CA ALA A 106 1.52 7.14 -5.73
C ALA A 106 1.15 7.03 -7.22
N ARG A 107 0.72 8.13 -7.85
CA ARG A 107 0.51 8.23 -9.31
C ARG A 107 1.74 7.78 -10.08
N VAL A 108 2.90 8.37 -9.76
CA VAL A 108 4.19 8.06 -10.41
C VAL A 108 4.57 6.58 -10.26
N CYS A 109 4.27 5.97 -9.11
CA CYS A 109 4.57 4.56 -8.90
C CYS A 109 3.62 3.63 -9.65
N ILE A 110 2.34 4.01 -9.77
CA ILE A 110 1.32 3.25 -10.48
C ILE A 110 1.49 3.39 -12.00
N SER A 111 1.91 4.56 -12.50
CA SER A 111 2.25 4.76 -13.91
C SER A 111 3.55 4.08 -14.31
N ALA A 112 4.56 4.08 -13.44
CA ALA A 112 5.75 3.26 -13.66
C ALA A 112 5.36 1.79 -13.92
N ARG A 113 4.29 1.28 -13.28
CA ARG A 113 3.74 -0.05 -13.56
C ARG A 113 3.17 -0.24 -14.98
N THR A 114 2.54 0.79 -15.57
CA THR A 114 1.96 0.67 -16.93
C THR A 114 3.04 0.68 -18.00
N LEU A 115 4.10 1.46 -17.79
CA LEU A 115 5.29 1.47 -18.66
C LEU A 115 6.19 0.23 -18.43
N ALA A 116 6.26 -0.28 -17.20
CA ALA A 116 7.17 -1.36 -16.78
C ALA A 116 6.64 -2.79 -16.97
N ILE A 117 5.72 -3.03 -17.91
CA ILE A 117 5.50 -4.42 -18.39
C ILE A 117 6.82 -5.00 -18.96
N TRP A 118 7.88 -4.19 -19.16
CA TRP A 118 9.16 -4.62 -19.72
C TRP A 118 10.45 -4.32 -18.94
N ARG A 119 10.45 -3.66 -17.77
CA ARG A 119 11.69 -3.50 -16.97
C ARG A 119 11.45 -3.56 -15.46
N GLU A 120 12.29 -4.38 -14.86
CA GLU A 120 12.40 -4.75 -13.45
C GLU A 120 12.62 -3.52 -12.54
N GLU A 121 11.54 -2.86 -12.12
CA GLU A 121 11.57 -1.96 -10.96
C GLU A 121 10.59 -2.45 -9.90
N THR A 122 11.18 -2.93 -8.82
CA THR A 122 10.64 -3.79 -7.77
C THR A 122 9.64 -3.13 -6.82
N GLU A 123 9.14 -1.92 -7.13
CA GLU A 123 8.38 -1.11 -6.16
C GLU A 123 6.87 -1.00 -6.43
N ALA A 124 6.34 -1.50 -7.55
CA ALA A 124 5.01 -1.08 -8.02
C ALA A 124 3.85 -2.07 -7.77
N LEU A 125 4.12 -3.30 -7.29
CA LEU A 125 3.06 -4.32 -7.20
C LEU A 125 2.16 -4.21 -5.95
N HIS A 126 2.63 -3.54 -4.90
CA HIS A 126 2.00 -3.48 -3.58
C HIS A 126 1.33 -2.13 -3.26
N LEU A 127 1.42 -1.14 -4.15
CA LEU A 127 0.93 0.22 -3.88
C LEU A 127 -0.55 0.30 -4.28
N LEU A 128 -1.43 -0.03 -3.35
CA LEU A 128 -2.88 0.09 -3.51
C LEU A 128 -3.33 1.49 -3.06
N PRO A 129 -3.90 2.33 -3.94
CA PRO A 129 -4.43 3.64 -3.54
C PRO A 129 -5.59 3.50 -2.55
N SER A 130 -6.34 2.41 -2.67
CA SER A 130 -7.52 2.13 -1.85
C SER A 130 -7.51 0.69 -1.35
N ALA A 131 -7.95 0.49 -0.10
CA ALA A 131 -8.17 -0.83 0.50
C ALA A 131 -9.06 -0.71 1.75
N ASP A 132 -9.78 -1.79 2.05
CA ASP A 132 -10.27 -2.04 3.40
C ASP A 132 -9.21 -2.91 4.11
N LEU A 133 -8.39 -2.29 4.96
CA LEU A 133 -7.28 -2.95 5.65
C LEU A 133 -7.78 -3.65 6.91
N HIS A 134 -7.57 -4.96 6.97
CA HIS A 134 -7.88 -5.85 8.08
C HIS A 134 -6.59 -6.26 8.77
N VAL A 135 -6.38 -5.79 10.00
CA VAL A 135 -5.17 -6.06 10.78
C VAL A 135 -5.47 -7.04 11.88
N SER A 136 -4.77 -8.18 11.88
CA SER A 136 -4.87 -9.18 12.94
C SER A 136 -4.19 -8.73 14.23
N SER A 137 -4.90 -8.84 15.35
CA SER A 137 -4.40 -8.67 16.72
C SER A 137 -3.93 -9.98 17.34
N CYS A 138 -4.01 -11.10 16.61
CA CYS A 138 -3.63 -12.41 17.14
C CYS A 138 -2.12 -12.49 17.36
N ALA A 139 -1.70 -12.75 18.59
CA ALA A 139 -0.33 -13.13 18.93
C ALA A 139 -0.02 -14.50 18.30
N SER A 140 0.41 -14.50 17.05
CA SER A 140 0.83 -15.72 16.38
C SER A 140 2.13 -16.25 17.03
N SER A 141 2.27 -17.55 17.18
CA SER A 141 3.44 -18.22 17.75
C SER A 141 4.67 -18.22 16.83
N GLY A 142 4.71 -17.35 15.81
CA GLY A 142 5.88 -17.13 14.96
C GLY A 142 5.54 -16.60 13.57
N ARG A 143 6.54 -16.04 12.88
CA ARG A 143 6.39 -15.38 11.57
C ARG A 143 5.72 -16.25 10.49
N ARG A 144 6.02 -17.55 10.43
CA ARG A 144 5.36 -18.47 9.48
C ARG A 144 3.88 -18.67 9.80
N ALA A 145 3.53 -18.71 11.09
CA ALA A 145 2.13 -18.79 11.51
C ALA A 145 1.39 -17.49 11.19
N ALA A 146 2.03 -16.32 11.39
CA ALA A 146 1.51 -15.02 10.97
C ALA A 146 1.40 -14.82 9.46
N HIS A 147 2.09 -15.61 8.63
CA HIS A 147 1.91 -15.55 7.17
C HIS A 147 0.89 -16.59 6.66
N SER A 148 0.68 -17.67 7.41
CA SER A 148 -0.22 -18.76 7.00
C SER A 148 -1.66 -18.27 6.87
N ILE A 149 -2.36 -18.72 5.83
CA ILE A 149 -3.78 -18.43 5.65
C ILE A 149 -4.64 -18.98 6.80
N GLN A 150 -4.15 -20.01 7.50
CA GLN A 150 -4.84 -20.66 8.63
C GLN A 150 -5.19 -19.69 9.76
N GLN A 151 -4.41 -18.62 9.94
CA GLN A 151 -4.71 -17.62 10.98
C GLN A 151 -6.06 -16.92 10.77
N TRP A 152 -6.51 -16.85 9.52
CA TRP A 152 -7.75 -16.19 9.11
C TRP A 152 -8.96 -17.13 9.21
N TRP A 153 -8.72 -18.42 9.45
CA TRP A 153 -9.76 -19.45 9.61
C TRP A 153 -10.05 -19.68 11.09
N ARG A 154 -10.61 -18.68 11.78
CA ARG A 154 -10.95 -18.75 13.21
C ARG A 154 -12.34 -18.19 13.50
N SER A 155 -12.98 -18.74 14.53
CA SER A 155 -14.32 -18.35 14.98
C SER A 155 -14.35 -16.95 15.62
N ASP A 156 -13.24 -16.53 16.21
CA ASP A 156 -13.03 -15.25 16.91
C ASP A 156 -12.42 -14.16 16.02
N LEU A 157 -12.48 -14.33 14.69
CA LEU A 157 -11.79 -13.42 13.77
C LEU A 157 -12.31 -11.97 13.86
N ALA A 158 -13.63 -11.81 14.02
CA ALA A 158 -14.25 -10.48 14.11
C ALA A 158 -13.81 -9.69 15.36
N GLU A 159 -13.46 -10.39 16.44
CA GLU A 159 -13.02 -9.78 17.71
C GLU A 159 -11.51 -9.50 17.71
N THR A 160 -10.76 -10.28 16.93
CA THR A 160 -9.30 -10.23 16.86
C THR A 160 -8.78 -9.46 15.65
N CYS A 161 -9.67 -8.85 14.85
CA CYS A 161 -9.30 -8.11 13.66
C CYS A 161 -9.84 -6.68 13.69
N SER A 162 -8.95 -5.70 13.54
CA SER A 162 -9.35 -4.30 13.33
C SER A 162 -9.48 -4.00 11.84
N ARG A 163 -10.49 -3.20 11.46
CA ARG A 163 -10.75 -2.78 10.07
C ARG A 163 -10.53 -1.27 9.95
N HIS A 164 -9.73 -0.88 8.95
CA HIS A 164 -9.43 0.50 8.61
C HIS A 164 -9.77 0.73 7.14
N ARG A 165 -10.45 1.84 6.81
CA ARG A 165 -10.91 2.12 5.46
C ARG A 165 -10.07 3.21 4.83
N TYR A 166 -9.35 2.87 3.77
CA TYR A 166 -8.53 3.81 3.01
C TYR A 166 -9.09 3.92 1.60
N HIS A 167 -9.91 4.93 1.34
CA HIS A 167 -10.49 5.17 0.01
C HIS A 167 -9.89 6.46 -0.53
N SER A 168 -9.30 6.38 -1.73
CA SER A 168 -8.78 7.56 -2.42
C SER A 168 -9.88 8.14 -3.31
N GLU A 169 -10.28 9.37 -3.01
CA GLU A 169 -11.07 10.23 -3.91
C GLU A 169 -10.20 10.73 -5.06
#